data_AF-A0A0V0PVY8-F1
#
_entry.id   AF-A0A0V0PVY8-F1
#
_cell.length_a   1.000
_cell.length_b   1.000
_cell.length_c   1.000
_cell.angle_alpha   90.00
_cell.angle_beta   90.00
_cell.angle_gamma   90.00
#
_symmetry.space_group_name_H-M   'P 1'
#
loop_
_entity.id
_entity.type
_entity.pdbx_description
1 polymer ?
#
loop_
_entity_poly.entity_id
_entity_poly.type
_entity_poly.pdbx_seq_one_letter_code
_entity_poly.pdbx_strand_id
1 'polypeptide(L)' 'MPSLQTRTPQQGFDLAIVMARRAVRTTQPDVAVLKAGRPGYAADAGSLIDVSGVAAAWFATIAAANDYWRE' A
#
# COMPACT_ATOMS: atom_id res chain seq x y z
N MET A 1 5.92 -8.22 -9.23
CA MET A 1 6.42 -6.84 -9.28
C MET A 1 7.87 -6.94 -9.69
N PRO A 2 8.32 -6.27 -10.76
CA PRO A 2 9.66 -6.51 -11.29
C PRO A 2 10.76 -5.84 -10.47
N SER A 3 10.48 -4.80 -9.68
CA SER A 3 11.48 -4.11 -8.85
C SER A 3 10.85 -3.31 -7.70
N LEU A 4 11.64 -3.07 -6.65
CA LEU A 4 11.36 -2.09 -5.58
C LEU A 4 12.03 -0.73 -5.85
N GLN A 5 12.83 -0.62 -6.91
CA GLN A 5 13.51 0.62 -7.29
C GLN A 5 12.54 1.63 -7.90
N THR A 6 12.59 2.87 -7.43
CA THR A 6 11.74 4.00 -7.80
C THR A 6 12.57 5.28 -7.80
N ARG A 7 12.28 6.22 -8.71
CA ARG A 7 13.16 7.40 -8.91
C ARG A 7 12.97 8.49 -7.86
N THR A 8 11.83 8.51 -7.18
CA THR A 8 11.49 9.56 -6.22
C THR A 8 10.71 8.99 -5.03
N PRO A 9 10.73 9.65 -3.86
CA PRO A 9 9.91 9.26 -2.72
C PRO A 9 8.42 9.13 -3.04
N GLN A 10 7.88 10.03 -3.88
CA GLN A 10 6.47 9.96 -4.32
C GLN A 10 6.18 8.66 -5.07
N GLN A 11 7.05 8.26 -6.01
CA GLN A 11 6.90 6.98 -6.72
C GLN A 11 7.02 5.79 -5.78
N GLY A 12 7.88 5.90 -4.76
CA GLY A 12 7.99 4.91 -3.69
C GLY A 12 6.69 4.76 -2.89
N PHE A 13 6.05 5.88 -2.54
CA PHE A 13 4.77 5.87 -1.83
C PHE A 13 3.64 5.29 -2.69
N ASP A 14 3.58 5.67 -3.97
CA ASP A 14 2.59 5.11 -4.90
C ASP A 14 2.77 3.58 -5.04
N LEU A 15 4.02 3.10 -5.11
CA LEU A 15 4.33 1.68 -5.10
C LEU A 15 3.90 1.00 -3.79
N ALA A 16 4.11 1.63 -2.64
CA ALA A 16 3.67 1.12 -1.34
C ALA A 16 2.16 0.89 -1.29
N ILE A 17 1.38 1.86 -1.79
CA ILE A 17 -0.08 1.75 -1.89
C ILE A 17 -0.49 0.61 -2.83
N VAL A 18 0.18 0.46 -3.98
CA VAL A 18 -0.09 -0.65 -4.90
C VAL A 18 0.21 -2.00 -4.24
N MET A 19 1.31 -2.12 -3.50
CA MET A 19 1.68 -3.34 -2.79
C MET A 19 0.65 -3.72 -1.73
N ALA A 20 0.22 -2.76 -0.90
CA ALA A 20 -0.82 -2.95 0.10
C ALA A 20 -2.13 -3.45 -0.54
N ARG A 21 -2.60 -2.78 -1.59
CA ARG A 21 -3.82 -3.16 -2.31
C ARG A 21 -3.70 -4.51 -3.00
N ARG A 22 -2.52 -4.85 -3.52
CA ARG A 22 -2.26 -6.13 -4.17
C ARG A 22 -2.32 -7.28 -3.16
N ALA A 23 -1.77 -7.13 -1.97
CA ALA A 23 -1.85 -8.15 -0.91
C ALA A 23 -3.32 -8.50 -0.57
N VAL A 24 -4.18 -7.48 -0.43
CA VAL A 24 -5.62 -7.67 -0.20
C VAL A 24 -6.28 -8.41 -1.37
N ARG A 25 -6.04 -7.97 -2.61
CA ARG A 25 -6.62 -8.59 -3.81
C ARG A 25 -6.10 -10.01 -4.06
N THR A 26 -4.86 -10.30 -3.68
CA THR A 26 -4.30 -11.66 -3.78
C THR A 26 -4.98 -12.60 -2.77
N THR A 27 -5.28 -12.11 -1.57
CA THR A 27 -5.95 -12.89 -0.53
C THR A 27 -7.44 -13.09 -0.84
N GLN A 28 -8.10 -12.05 -1.35
CA GLN A 28 -9.50 -12.08 -1.76
C GLN A 28 -9.62 -11.64 -3.23
N PRO A 29 -9.70 -12.59 -4.19
CA PRO A 29 -9.76 -12.27 -5.60
C PRO A 29 -11.14 -11.80 -6.08
N ASP A 30 -12.22 -12.07 -5.33
CA ASP A 30 -13.58 -11.68 -5.69
C ASP A 30 -13.80 -10.17 -5.47
N VAL A 31 -13.96 -9.46 -6.59
CA VAL A 31 -14.19 -8.02 -6.60
C VAL A 31 -15.53 -7.64 -5.98
N ALA A 32 -16.55 -8.50 -6.06
CA ALA A 32 -17.85 -8.23 -5.45
C ALA A 32 -17.73 -8.21 -3.92
N VAL A 33 -17.01 -9.18 -3.35
CA VAL A 33 -16.72 -9.23 -1.90
C VAL A 33 -15.93 -7.99 -1.48
N LEU A 34 -14.89 -7.61 -2.23
CA LEU A 34 -14.10 -6.40 -1.92
C LEU A 34 -14.94 -5.13 -1.97
N LYS A 35 -15.83 -4.99 -2.95
CA LYS A 35 -16.74 -3.84 -3.06
C LYS A 35 -17.75 -3.80 -1.93
N ALA A 36 -18.28 -4.95 -1.52
CA ALA A 36 -19.21 -5.06 -0.41
C ALA A 36 -18.58 -4.67 0.93
N GLY A 37 -17.29 -4.98 1.15
CA GLY A 37 -16.56 -4.59 2.36
C GLY A 37 -16.14 -3.12 2.41
N ARG A 38 -16.00 -2.44 1.27
CA ARG A 38 -15.47 -1.07 1.19
C ARG A 38 -16.22 -0.02 2.03
N PRO A 39 -17.57 0.02 2.03
CA PRO A 39 -18.30 0.96 2.88
C PRO A 39 -17.97 0.82 4.36
N GLY A 40 -17.63 -0.39 4.83
CA GLY A 40 -17.34 -0.65 6.23
C GLY A 40 -16.07 0.05 6.73
N TYR A 41 -14.99 0.00 5.95
CA TYR A 41 -13.70 0.57 6.37
C TYR A 41 -13.47 1.99 5.84
N ALA A 42 -14.15 2.42 4.78
CA ALA A 42 -13.89 3.71 4.13
C ALA A 42 -14.40 4.92 4.95
N ALA A 43 -15.34 4.70 5.87
CA ALA A 43 -15.89 5.73 6.74
C ALA A 43 -15.47 5.57 8.21
N ASP A 44 -14.67 4.53 8.53
CA ASP A 44 -14.21 4.24 9.87
C ASP A 44 -12.81 4.80 10.11
N ALA A 45 -12.67 5.70 11.10
CA ALA A 45 -11.41 6.38 11.36
C ALA A 45 -10.29 5.42 11.79
N GLY A 46 -10.61 4.39 12.59
CA GLY A 46 -9.66 3.37 13.01
C GLY A 46 -9.10 2.60 11.80
N SER A 47 -10.00 2.14 10.94
CA SER A 47 -9.64 1.46 9.69
C SER A 47 -8.79 2.33 8.76
N LEU A 48 -9.07 3.63 8.67
CA LEU A 48 -8.26 4.55 7.86
C LEU A 48 -6.84 4.71 8.42
N ILE A 49 -6.70 4.74 9.76
CA ILE A 49 -5.39 4.74 10.44
C ILE A 49 -4.67 3.41 10.18
N ASP A 50 -5.35 2.28 10.28
CA ASP A 50 -4.76 0.96 10.02
C ASP A 50 -4.27 0.82 8.58
N VAL A 51 -5.06 1.28 7.60
CA VAL A 51 -4.65 1.33 6.19
C VAL A 51 -3.40 2.20 6.00
N SER A 52 -3.32 3.34 6.70
CA SER A 52 -2.13 4.19 6.70
C SER A 52 -0.90 3.47 7.28
N GLY A 53 -1.07 2.72 8.36
CA GLY A 53 -0.01 1.91 8.98
C GLY A 53 0.55 0.85 8.02
N VAL A 54 -0.33 0.15 7.28
CA VAL A 54 0.08 -0.83 6.26
C VAL A 54 0.88 -0.15 5.14
N ALA A 55 0.41 1.01 4.65
CA ALA A 55 1.12 1.77 3.63
C ALA A 55 2.51 2.23 4.13
N ALA A 56 2.60 2.67 5.39
CA ALA A 56 3.86 3.08 6.01
C ALA A 56 4.88 1.93 6.09
N ALA A 57 4.45 0.70 6.42
CA ALA A 57 5.33 -0.47 6.47
C ALA A 57 5.92 -0.82 5.10
N TRP A 58 5.10 -0.80 4.04
CA TRP A 58 5.57 -0.97 2.67
C TRP A 58 6.50 0.16 2.24
N PHE A 59 6.14 1.41 2.55
CA PHE A 59 6.96 2.56 2.19
C PHE A 59 8.32 2.53 2.89
N ALA A 60 8.40 2.11 4.15
CA ALA A 60 9.67 1.94 4.86
C ALA A 60 10.59 0.93 4.17
N THR A 61 10.01 -0.19 3.71
CA THR A 61 10.75 -1.23 2.96
C THR A 61 11.24 -0.70 1.61
N ILE A 62 10.38 0.03 0.88
CA ILE A 62 10.72 0.63 -0.41
C ILE A 62 11.77 1.72 -0.23
N ALA A 63 11.64 2.59 0.76
CA ALA A 63 12.61 3.63 1.07
C ALA A 63 14.00 3.02 1.36
N ALA A 64 14.06 1.97 2.19
CA ALA A 64 15.31 1.25 2.45
C ALA A 64 15.90 0.64 1.17
N ALA A 65 15.08 0.07 0.29
CA ALA A 65 15.53 -0.48 -0.99
C ALA A 65 16.08 0.58 -1.97
N ASN A 66 15.70 1.85 -1.80
CA ASN A 66 16.11 2.98 -2.64
C ASN A 66 17.16 3.88 -1.96
N ASP A 67 17.82 3.38 -0.91
CA ASP A 67 18.74 4.16 -0.06
C ASP A 67 18.17 5.52 0.37
N TYR A 68 16.86 5.55 0.64
CA TYR A 68 16.10 6.74 1.02
C TYR A 68 16.17 7.90 0.01
N TRP A 69 16.54 7.63 -1.25
CA TRP A 69 16.76 8.66 -2.28
C TRP A 69 17.75 9.74 -1.82
N ARG A 70 18.71 9.38 -0.95
CA ARG A 70 19.83 10.25 -0.61
C ARG A 70 20.69 10.40 -1.87
N GLU A 71 21.15 11.61 -2.14
CA GLU A 71 22.16 11.86 -3.18
C GLU A 71 23.48 11.18 -2.83
#